data_AF-A0A931SJ63-F1
#
_entry.id   AF-A0A931SJ63-F1
#
_cell.length_a   1.000
_cell.length_b   1.000
_cell.length_c   1.000
_cell.angle_alpha   90.00
_cell.angle_beta   90.00
_cell.angle_gamma   90.00
#
_symmetry.space_group_name_H-M   'P 1'
#
loop_
_entity.id
_entity.type
_entity.pdbx_description
1 polymer ?
#
loop_
_entity_poly.entity_id
_entity_poly.type
_entity_poly.pdbx_seq_one_letter_code
_entity_poly.pdbx_strand_id
1 'polypeptide(L)' 'MKGDRSVLAAILRGSLSHDTVWAKSGIDLVLVTIDDKKVETADMALYADGVNVHAFLVPRAEFRKTVEGSIHNQKTPTR' A
#
# COMPACT_ATOMS: atom_id res chain seq x y z
N MET A 1 -6.52 -4.04 12.73
CA MET A 1 -5.13 -4.55 12.67
C MET A 1 -4.82 -5.33 13.94
N LYS A 2 -4.08 -6.44 13.81
CA LYS A 2 -4.01 -7.63 14.69
C LYS A 2 -5.36 -8.01 15.34
N GLY A 3 -6.17 -8.77 14.59
CA GLY A 3 -7.49 -9.25 15.01
C GLY A 3 -8.65 -8.72 14.18
N ASP A 4 -8.43 -7.66 13.41
CA ASP A 4 -9.39 -7.24 12.39
C ASP A 4 -9.32 -8.17 11.18
N ARG A 5 -10.41 -8.93 10.97
CA ARG A 5 -10.52 -9.94 9.91
C ARG A 5 -10.76 -9.33 8.53
N SER A 6 -11.02 -8.01 8.44
CA SER A 6 -11.21 -7.31 7.17
C SER A 6 -9.89 -6.93 6.49
N VAL A 7 -8.78 -6.87 7.23
CA VAL A 7 -7.45 -6.56 6.68
C VAL A 7 -6.67 -7.84 6.42
N LEU A 8 -6.34 -8.09 5.16
CA LEU A 8 -5.62 -9.27 4.70
C LEU A 8 -4.10 -9.10 4.77
N ALA A 9 -3.61 -7.89 4.49
CA ALA A 9 -2.19 -7.58 4.52
C ALA A 9 -1.94 -6.10 4.83
N ALA A 10 -0.79 -5.84 5.45
CA ALA A 10 -0.20 -4.51 5.52
C ALA A 10 1.18 -4.59 4.84
N ILE A 11 1.38 -3.79 3.80
CA ILE A 11 2.59 -3.79 2.97
C ILE A 11 3.35 -2.50 3.22
N LEU A 12 4.58 -2.62 3.70
CA LEU A 12 5.47 -1.49 3.86
C LEU A 12 6.06 -1.05 2.51
N ARG A 13 6.09 0.26 2.27
CA ARG A 13 6.57 0.91 1.05
C ARG A 13 7.65 1.95 1.38
N GLY A 14 8.22 2.53 0.32
CA GLY A 14 9.06 3.72 0.43
C GLY A 14 10.47 3.44 0.95
N SER A 15 11.12 4.47 1.50
CA SER A 15 12.51 4.38 1.95
C SER A 15 12.73 3.35 3.06
N LEU A 16 11.75 3.19 3.97
CA LEU A 16 11.83 2.24 5.08
C LEU A 16 11.79 0.78 4.62
N SER A 17 11.09 0.46 3.51
CA SER A 17 11.11 -0.91 2.96
C SER A 17 12.43 -1.28 2.28
N HIS A 18 13.31 -0.30 2.04
CA HIS A 18 14.60 -0.48 1.36
C HIS A 18 15.79 -0.17 2.26
N ASP A 19 15.58 0.05 3.56
CA ASP A 19 16.62 0.44 4.52
C ASP A 19 17.43 1.69 4.09
N THR A 20 16.75 2.64 3.45
CA THR A 20 17.34 3.91 2.95
C THR A 20 16.75 5.13 3.67
N VAL A 21 16.45 4.97 4.96
CA VAL A 21 15.81 6.00 5.77
C VAL A 21 16.73 7.20 6.04
N TRP A 22 16.13 8.38 6.12
CA TRP A 22 16.80 9.60 6.55
C TRP A 22 15.91 10.42 7.48
N ALA A 23 16.42 11.53 8.00
CA ALA A 23 15.74 12.32 9.05
C ALA A 23 14.33 12.84 8.68
N LYS A 24 13.97 12.91 7.39
CA LYS A 24 12.63 13.31 6.95
C LYS A 24 11.82 12.18 6.31
N SER A 25 12.30 10.94 6.39
CA SER A 25 11.53 9.78 5.93
C SER A 25 10.23 9.65 6.75
N GLY A 26 9.13 9.36 6.05
CA GLY A 26 7.89 8.91 6.65
C GLY A 26 7.73 7.39 6.60
N ILE A 27 6.55 6.92 7.01
CA ILE A 27 6.12 5.52 6.91
C ILE A 27 4.99 5.45 5.89
N ASP A 28 5.17 4.66 4.84
CA ASP A 28 4.17 4.44 3.80
C ASP A 28 3.65 3.00 3.87
N LEU A 29 2.33 2.84 3.99
CA LEU A 29 1.66 1.55 4.06
C LEU A 29 0.62 1.40 2.94
N VAL A 30 0.48 0.18 2.44
CA VAL A 30 -0.72 -0.27 1.74
C VAL A 30 -1.43 -1.29 2.60
N LEU A 31 -2.69 -1.01 2.95
CA LEU A 31 -3.57 -1.93 3.65
C LEU A 31 -4.48 -2.61 2.63
N VAL A 32 -4.29 -3.92 2.45
CA VAL A 32 -5.12 -4.72 1.55
C VAL A 32 -6.27 -5.31 2.37
N THR A 33 -7.50 -5.02 1.96
CA THR A 33 -8.71 -5.53 2.63
C THR A 33 -9.35 -6.69 1.88
N ILE A 34 -10.31 -7.34 2.52
CA ILE A 34 -11.28 -8.19 1.83
C ILE A 34 -12.06 -7.41 0.77
N ASP A 35 -12.62 -8.15 -0.18
CA ASP A 35 -13.52 -7.62 -1.21
C ASP A 35 -14.94 -7.49 -0.61
N ASP A 36 -15.22 -6.35 0.04
CA ASP A 36 -16.56 -5.97 0.52
C ASP A 36 -17.03 -4.73 -0.26
N LYS A 37 -18.29 -4.73 -0.72
CA LYS A 37 -18.88 -3.62 -1.47
C LYS A 37 -18.94 -2.31 -0.69
N LYS A 38 -18.80 -2.36 0.64
CA LYS A 38 -18.79 -1.18 1.52
C LYS A 38 -17.39 -0.60 1.75
N VAL A 39 -16.33 -1.31 1.35
CA VAL A 39 -14.95 -0.87 1.55
C VAL A 39 -14.47 -0.24 0.25
N GLU A 40 -14.46 1.08 0.22
CA GLU A 40 -13.90 1.87 -0.87
C GLU A 40 -12.39 2.06 -0.66
N THR A 41 -11.69 2.45 -1.73
CA THR A 41 -10.32 2.94 -1.59
C THR A 41 -10.31 4.21 -0.76
N ALA A 42 -9.28 4.35 0.06
CA ALA A 42 -9.10 5.53 0.90
C ALA A 42 -7.62 5.75 1.16
N ASP A 43 -7.24 6.99 1.39
CA ASP A 43 -5.93 7.35 1.90
C ASP A 43 -6.07 8.12 3.21
N MET A 44 -5.07 7.97 4.07
CA MET A 44 -4.99 8.69 5.33
C MET A 44 -3.55 9.06 5.62
N ALA A 45 -3.33 10.34 5.90
CA ALA A 45 -2.07 10.85 6.40
C ALA A 45 -2.22 11.29 7.86
N LEU A 46 -1.27 10.89 8.69
CA LEU A 46 -1.17 11.27 10.09
C LEU A 46 0.24 11.79 10.36
N TYR A 47 0.35 12.77 11.24
CA TYR A 47 1.62 13.20 11.79
C TYR A 47 1.64 12.86 13.28
N ALA A 48 2.58 12.03 13.69
CA ALA A 48 2.73 11.58 15.06
C ALA A 48 4.22 11.53 15.42
N ASP A 49 4.58 12.13 16.56
CA ASP A 49 5.92 12.07 17.14
C ASP A 49 7.05 12.46 16.17
N GLY A 50 6.81 13.46 15.32
CA GLY A 50 7.80 13.91 14.34
C GLY A 50 7.83 13.13 13.03
N VAL A 51 6.97 12.12 12.87
CA VAL A 51 6.95 11.20 11.73
C VAL A 51 5.64 11.34 10.96
N ASN A 52 5.74 11.48 9.63
CA ASN A 52 4.59 11.36 8.74
C ASN A 52 4.29 9.88 8.49
N VAL A 53 3.03 9.48 8.71
CA VAL A 53 2.53 8.15 8.39
C VAL A 53 1.45 8.30 7.33
N HIS A 54 1.61 7.62 6.21
CA HIS A 54 0.64 7.58 5.14
C HIS A 54 0.19 6.14 4.90
N ALA A 55 -1.12 5.91 4.87
CA ALA A 55 -1.71 4.60 4.64
C ALA A 55 -2.72 4.68 3.51
N PHE A 56 -2.54 3.82 2.50
CA PHE A 56 -3.49 3.63 1.41
C PHE A 56 -4.27 2.33 1.62
N LEU A 57 -5.58 2.42 1.74
CA LEU A 57 -6.51 1.30 1.86
C LEU A 57 -7.01 0.88 0.47
N VAL A 58 -6.93 -0.41 0.17
CA VAL A 58 -7.34 -0.94 -1.13
C VAL A 58 -7.97 -2.34 -1.01
N PRO A 59 -9.13 -2.59 -1.63
CA PRO A 59 -9.69 -3.93 -1.74
C PRO A 59 -8.77 -4.87 -2.53
N ARG A 60 -8.71 -6.14 -2.13
CA ARG A 60 -7.85 -7.16 -2.77
C ARG A 60 -7.99 -7.21 -4.29
N ALA A 61 -9.22 -7.18 -4.79
CA ALA A 61 -9.50 -7.24 -6.22
C ALA A 61 -8.91 -6.04 -6.97
N GLU A 62 -8.93 -4.86 -6.37
CA GLU A 62 -8.35 -3.65 -6.96
C GLU A 62 -6.82 -3.66 -6.87
N PHE A 63 -6.27 -4.06 -5.72
CA PHE A 63 -4.84 -4.25 -5.58
C PHE A 63 -4.29 -5.26 -6.59
N ARG A 64 -5.00 -6.35 -6.85
CA ARG A 64 -4.60 -7.33 -7.88
C ARG A 64 -4.52 -6.70 -9.27
N LYS A 65 -5.48 -5.84 -9.64
CA LYS A 65 -5.47 -5.15 -10.94
C LYS A 65 -4.25 -4.25 -11.10
N THR A 66 -3.83 -3.55 -10.04
CA THR A 66 -2.66 -2.67 -10.12
C THR A 66 -1.37 -3.48 -10.30
N VAL A 67 -1.26 -4.64 -9.65
CA VAL A 67 -0.12 -5.56 -9.83
C VAL A 67 -0.11 -6.19 -11.21
N GLU A 68 -1.25 -6.73 -11.66
CA GLU A 68 -1.38 -7.38 -12.98
C GLU A 68 -1.20 -6.38 -14.14
N GLY A 69 -1.73 -5.16 -14.01
CA GLY A 69 -1.51 -4.08 -14.97
C GLY A 69 -0.04 -3.67 -15.05
N SER A 70 0.66 -3.67 -13.92
CA SER A 70 2.11 -3.42 -13.88
C SER A 70 2.91 -4.50 -14.62
N ILE A 71 2.51 -5.77 -14.48
CA ILE A 71 3.16 -6.91 -15.16
C ILE A 71 2.97 -6.85 -16.68
N HIS A 72 1.79 -6.43 -17.16
CA HIS A 72 1.52 -6.36 -18.59
C HIS A 72 2.26 -5.21 -19.29
N ASN A 73 2.50 -4.09 -18.60
CA ASN A 73 3.24 -2.96 -19.16
C ASN A 73 4.76 -3.18 -19.26
N GLN A 74 5.31 -4.17 -18.54
CA GLN A 74 6.75 -4.48 -18.57
C GLN A 74 7.19 -5.28 -19.80
N LYS A 75 6.27 -5.87 -20.57
CA LYS A 75 6.61 -6.57 -21.81
C LYS A 75 6.67 -5.59 -22.99
N THR A 76 7.76 -4.84 -23.12
CA THR A 76 8.11 -4.20 -24.39
C THR A 76 8.61 -5.30 -25.35
N PRO A 77 8.12 -5.41 -26.60
CA PRO A 77 8.61 -6.42 -27.53
C PRO A 77 10.00 -5.98 -28.02
N THR A 78 11.01 -6.80 -27.73
CA THR A 78 12.30 -6.76 -28.42
C THR A 78 12.05 -7.08 -29.90
N ARG A 79 12.26 -6.09 -30.76
CA ARG A 79 12.57 -6.28 -32.18
C ARG A 79 14.05 -6.06 -32.39
#